data_AF-A0A815PK20-F1
#
_entry.id   AF-A0A815PK20-F1
#
_cell.length_a   1.000
_cell.length_b   1.000
_cell.length_c   1.000
_cell.angle_alpha   90.00
_cell.angle_beta   90.00
_cell.angle_gamma   90.00
#
_symmetry.space_group_name_H-M   'P 1'
#
loop_
_entity.id
_entity.type
_entity.pdbx_description
1 polymer ?
#
loop_
_entity_poly.entity_id
_entity_poly.type
_entity_poly.pdbx_seq_one_letter_code
_entity_poly.pdbx_strand_id
1 'polypeptide(L)'
;MVTSIVSNGSLISEKWFKIYSKYLDIFAISCDSFDDEYNRQAGRTNGYENHSQILHVRRVRHLCQQYGIIFKINSVIHALNYHEDMTYAIEEFEPIRLKVLECLLINEENAEFCQHHQHLKCFVSESNIAMRNSYLILDEHMRFLDCRNGRKDLSPSILDVGVEAALNRSGFDEEVFFKRDGQYKWTKDIIDLNDW
;
A
#
# COMPACT_ATOMS: atom_id res chain seq x y z
N MET A 1 14.41 13.64 -0.89
CA MET A 1 14.16 12.24 -1.31
C MET A 1 13.17 11.66 -0.33
N VAL A 2 12.18 10.90 -0.80
CA VAL A 2 11.16 10.28 0.06
C VAL A 2 11.48 8.80 0.20
N THR A 3 11.38 8.29 1.42
CA THR A 3 11.46 6.85 1.69
C THR A 3 10.13 6.35 2.24
N SER A 4 9.58 5.32 1.61
CA SER A 4 8.36 4.66 2.09
C SER A 4 8.52 3.15 2.13
N ILE A 5 7.79 2.50 3.03
CA ILE A 5 7.74 1.03 3.13
C ILE A 5 6.28 0.59 3.09
N VAL A 6 5.99 -0.46 2.34
CA VAL A 6 4.73 -1.22 2.42
C VAL A 6 5.02 -2.56 3.11
N SER A 7 4.29 -2.90 4.15
CA SER A 7 4.52 -4.13 4.92
C SER A 7 3.23 -4.65 5.56
N ASN A 8 3.15 -5.96 5.84
CA ASN A 8 2.08 -6.52 6.67
C ASN A 8 2.22 -6.16 8.17
N GLY A 9 3.34 -5.56 8.58
CA GLY A 9 3.56 -5.06 9.93
C GLY A 9 3.88 -6.12 11.00
N SER A 10 3.89 -7.42 10.69
CA SER A 10 4.01 -8.48 11.70
C SER A 10 5.38 -8.54 12.37
N LEU A 11 6.46 -8.38 11.59
CA LEU A 11 7.86 -8.45 12.06
C LEU A 11 8.46 -7.09 12.45
N ILE A 12 7.67 -6.03 12.38
CA ILE A 12 8.12 -4.70 12.78
C ILE A 12 8.30 -4.64 14.29
N SER A 13 9.42 -4.06 14.73
CA SER A 13 9.72 -3.85 16.14
C SER A 13 9.98 -2.38 16.43
N GLU A 14 9.75 -1.98 17.67
CA GLU A 14 10.07 -0.63 18.15
C GLU A 14 11.57 -0.33 18.00
N LYS A 15 12.45 -1.32 18.23
CA LYS A 15 13.89 -1.18 18.01
C LYS A 15 14.22 -0.74 16.59
N TRP A 16 13.51 -1.28 15.59
CA TRP A 16 13.68 -0.90 14.19
C TRP A 16 13.25 0.57 13.98
N PHE A 17 12.07 0.94 14.48
CA PHE A 17 11.57 2.32 14.39
C PHE A 17 12.53 3.31 15.05
N LYS A 18 13.05 3.00 16.24
CA LYS A 18 14.00 3.84 16.96
C LYS A 18 15.29 4.14 16.17
N ILE A 19 15.75 3.20 15.35
CA ILE A 19 16.99 3.35 14.56
C ILE A 19 16.72 4.05 13.23
N TYR A 20 15.63 3.69 12.55
CA TYR A 20 15.43 4.04 11.13
C TYR A 20 14.36 5.09 10.87
N SER A 21 13.54 5.47 11.85
CA SER A 21 12.43 6.42 11.67
C SER A 21 12.85 7.75 11.06
N LYS A 22 14.04 8.25 11.41
CA LYS A 22 14.56 9.51 10.85
C LYS A 22 14.70 9.49 9.33
N TYR A 23 14.90 8.31 8.72
CA TYR A 23 15.03 8.15 7.27
C TYR A 23 13.73 7.74 6.57
N LEU A 24 12.69 7.40 7.34
CA LEU A 24 11.40 6.96 6.82
C LEU A 24 10.40 8.12 6.84
N ASP A 25 9.71 8.34 5.72
CA ASP A 25 8.64 9.31 5.62
C ASP A 25 7.27 8.64 5.86
N ILE A 26 7.03 7.53 5.17
CA ILE A 26 5.71 6.85 5.15
C ILE A 26 5.88 5.38 5.51
N PHE A 27 5.07 4.92 6.47
CA PHE A 27 4.84 3.49 6.70
C PHE A 27 3.41 3.13 6.27
N ALA A 28 3.30 2.33 5.22
CA ALA A 28 2.04 1.78 4.75
C ALA A 28 1.87 0.35 5.26
N ILE A 29 0.86 0.12 6.11
CA ILE A 29 0.50 -1.23 6.50
C ILE A 29 -0.50 -1.82 5.50
N SER A 30 -0.24 -3.03 5.04
CA SER A 30 -1.22 -3.81 4.28
C SER A 30 -2.23 -4.41 5.23
N CYS A 31 -3.52 -4.06 5.08
CA CYS A 31 -4.65 -4.55 5.87
C CYS A 31 -5.88 -4.68 4.97
N ASP A 32 -6.30 -5.92 4.69
CA ASP A 32 -7.41 -6.17 3.76
C ASP A 32 -8.75 -6.32 4.49
N SER A 33 -8.74 -6.66 5.78
CA SER A 33 -9.93 -6.70 6.63
C SER A 33 -9.57 -6.31 8.06
N PHE A 34 -10.52 -5.74 8.80
CA PHE A 34 -10.45 -5.52 10.24
C PHE A 34 -11.12 -6.65 11.05
N ASP A 35 -11.59 -7.69 10.38
CA ASP A 35 -12.03 -8.95 10.98
C ASP A 35 -10.93 -10.03 10.84
N ASP A 36 -10.49 -10.57 11.97
CA ASP A 36 -9.44 -11.60 11.99
C ASP A 36 -9.91 -12.94 11.36
N GLU A 37 -11.22 -13.21 11.33
CA GLU A 37 -11.78 -14.36 10.63
C GLU A 37 -11.62 -14.23 9.11
N TYR A 38 -12.00 -13.08 8.55
CA TYR A 38 -11.83 -12.81 7.12
C TYR A 38 -10.35 -12.83 6.72
N ASN A 39 -9.47 -12.24 7.54
CA ASN A 39 -8.03 -12.30 7.31
C ASN A 39 -7.51 -13.74 7.31
N ARG A 40 -8.01 -14.61 8.19
CA ARG A 40 -7.64 -16.03 8.21
C ARG A 40 -8.08 -16.74 6.94
N GLN A 41 -9.32 -16.51 6.50
CA GLN A 41 -9.85 -17.09 5.27
C GLN A 41 -9.10 -16.61 4.01
N ALA A 42 -8.68 -15.34 4.01
CA ALA A 42 -7.85 -14.74 2.96
C ALA A 42 -6.37 -15.17 3.01
N GLY A 43 -5.97 -16.00 3.99
CA GLY A 43 -4.59 -16.46 4.15
C GLY A 43 -3.63 -15.41 4.74
N ARG A 44 -4.15 -14.29 5.25
CA ARG A 44 -3.40 -13.25 5.97
C ARG A 44 -3.21 -13.62 7.44
N THR A 45 -2.53 -14.73 7.68
CA THR A 45 -2.20 -15.21 9.03
C THR A 45 -0.70 -15.51 9.13
N ASN A 46 -0.18 -15.58 10.35
CA ASN A 46 1.16 -16.07 10.64
C ASN A 46 1.17 -17.56 11.08
N GLY A 47 0.04 -18.26 10.94
CA GLY A 47 -0.10 -19.68 11.30
C GLY A 47 -0.37 -19.93 12.79
N TYR A 48 -0.49 -18.88 13.61
CA TYR A 48 -0.86 -18.99 15.03
C TYR A 48 -2.35 -18.71 15.23
N GLU A 49 -3.00 -19.46 16.14
CA GLU A 49 -4.44 -19.32 16.42
C GLU A 49 -4.84 -17.92 16.91
N ASN A 50 -3.95 -17.24 17.65
CA ASN A 50 -4.17 -15.90 18.17
C ASN A 50 -3.65 -14.79 17.24
N HIS A 51 -3.49 -15.06 15.94
CA HIS A 51 -3.11 -14.03 14.98
C HIS A 51 -4.19 -12.95 14.93
N SER A 52 -3.78 -11.70 15.09
CA SER A 52 -4.67 -10.56 14.92
C SER A 52 -4.02 -9.47 14.09
N GLN A 53 -4.57 -9.23 12.90
CA GLN A 53 -4.03 -8.23 12.00
C GLN A 53 -4.31 -6.82 12.53
N ILE A 54 -5.48 -6.62 13.17
CA ILE A 54 -5.83 -5.35 13.80
C ILE A 54 -4.84 -4.95 14.91
N LEU A 55 -4.27 -5.92 15.65
CA LEU A 55 -3.21 -5.65 16.62
C LEU A 55 -1.91 -5.15 15.95
N HIS A 56 -1.59 -5.65 14.76
CA HIS A 56 -0.45 -5.12 13.98
C HIS A 56 -0.73 -3.70 13.51
N VAL A 57 -1.94 -3.40 13.04
CA VAL A 57 -2.35 -2.04 12.63
C VAL A 57 -2.23 -1.07 13.80
N ARG A 58 -2.82 -1.40 14.96
CA ARG A 58 -2.72 -0.60 16.20
C ARG A 58 -1.28 -0.31 16.59
N ARG A 59 -0.43 -1.35 16.62
CA ARG A 59 0.98 -1.22 16.97
C ARG A 59 1.72 -0.30 16.00
N VAL A 60 1.54 -0.49 14.69
CA VAL A 60 2.21 0.33 13.67
C VAL A 60 1.71 1.77 13.73
N ARG A 61 0.41 2.01 13.90
CA ARG A 61 -0.16 3.36 14.07
C ARG A 61 0.45 4.07 15.27
N HIS A 62 0.56 3.39 16.41
CA HIS A 62 1.18 3.93 17.61
C HIS A 62 2.65 4.30 17.37
N LEU A 63 3.44 3.40 16.75
CA LEU A 63 4.84 3.67 16.41
C LEU A 63 4.98 4.84 15.42
N CYS A 64 4.10 4.93 14.43
CA CYS A 64 4.12 6.05 13.49
C CYS A 64 3.89 7.39 14.20
N GLN A 65 2.93 7.44 15.13
CA GLN A 65 2.67 8.62 15.95
C GLN A 65 3.89 9.00 16.81
N GLN A 66 4.45 8.02 17.52
CA GLN A 66 5.56 8.24 18.44
C GLN A 66 6.82 8.76 17.74
N TYR A 67 7.06 8.33 16.51
CA TYR A 67 8.29 8.63 15.76
C TYR A 67 8.09 9.63 14.61
N GLY A 68 6.91 10.25 14.51
CA GLY A 68 6.60 11.25 13.49
C GLY A 68 6.70 10.73 12.05
N ILE A 69 6.18 9.52 11.82
CA ILE A 69 6.10 8.89 10.49
C ILE A 69 4.66 8.96 10.00
N ILE A 70 4.49 9.24 8.72
CA ILE A 70 3.17 9.28 8.08
C ILE A 70 2.61 7.85 8.02
N PHE A 71 1.43 7.66 8.63
CA PHE A 71 0.74 6.38 8.65
C PHE A 71 -0.21 6.23 7.46
N LYS A 72 -0.13 5.10 6.76
CA LYS A 72 -0.95 4.77 5.58
C LYS A 72 -1.49 3.35 5.69
N ILE A 73 -2.68 3.11 5.14
CA ILE A 73 -3.25 1.76 4.98
C ILE A 73 -3.37 1.44 3.49
N ASN A 74 -3.00 0.22 3.10
CA ASN A 74 -3.30 -0.34 1.79
C ASN A 74 -4.21 -1.57 1.98
N SER A 75 -5.29 -1.65 1.23
CA SER A 75 -6.26 -2.75 1.29
C SER A 75 -6.49 -3.31 -0.11
N VAL A 76 -6.40 -4.62 -0.26
CA VAL A 76 -6.86 -5.33 -1.48
C VAL A 76 -8.31 -5.74 -1.27
N ILE A 77 -9.20 -5.35 -2.17
CA ILE A 77 -10.61 -5.75 -2.14
C ILE A 77 -10.79 -6.98 -3.00
N HIS A 78 -11.44 -7.99 -2.44
CA HIS A 78 -11.64 -9.31 -3.01
C HIS A 78 -12.98 -9.89 -2.56
N ALA A 79 -13.37 -11.05 -3.11
CA ALA A 79 -14.68 -11.66 -2.89
C ALA A 79 -15.07 -11.88 -1.41
N LEU A 80 -14.10 -12.00 -0.51
CA LEU A 80 -14.37 -12.23 0.92
C LEU A 80 -14.57 -10.96 1.76
N ASN A 81 -14.21 -9.76 1.28
CA ASN A 81 -14.23 -8.53 2.10
C ASN A 81 -14.93 -7.33 1.46
N TYR A 82 -15.44 -7.45 0.22
CA TYR A 82 -16.06 -6.32 -0.48
C TYR A 82 -17.32 -5.75 0.21
N HIS A 83 -17.94 -6.54 1.09
CA HIS A 83 -19.12 -6.19 1.88
C HIS A 83 -18.77 -5.64 3.26
N GLU A 84 -17.48 -5.60 3.63
CA GLU A 84 -17.04 -5.08 4.91
C GLU A 84 -17.16 -3.54 4.94
N ASP A 85 -17.76 -3.01 6.00
CA ASP A 85 -17.71 -1.59 6.30
C ASP A 85 -16.47 -1.28 7.16
N MET A 86 -15.49 -0.62 6.55
CA MET A 86 -14.23 -0.26 7.20
C MET A 86 -14.28 1.12 7.86
N THR A 87 -15.38 1.86 7.76
CA THR A 87 -15.50 3.27 8.18
C THR A 87 -15.01 3.48 9.60
N TYR A 88 -15.53 2.71 10.56
CA TYR A 88 -15.16 2.84 11.97
C TYR A 88 -13.66 2.63 12.22
N ALA A 89 -13.06 1.62 11.59
CA ALA A 89 -11.64 1.34 11.76
C ALA A 89 -10.77 2.44 11.13
N ILE A 90 -11.18 2.99 9.99
CA ILE A 90 -10.45 4.07 9.33
C ILE A 90 -10.56 5.38 10.11
N GLU A 91 -11.72 5.65 10.73
CA GLU A 91 -11.89 6.76 11.67
C GLU A 91 -11.11 6.55 12.98
N GLU A 92 -10.98 5.31 13.48
CA GLU A 92 -10.14 5.00 14.65
C GLU A 92 -8.65 5.23 14.37
N PHE A 93 -8.16 4.79 13.20
CA PHE A 93 -6.73 4.81 12.89
C PHE A 93 -6.24 6.06 12.18
N GLU A 94 -7.14 6.84 11.61
CA GLU A 94 -6.85 8.13 10.94
C GLU A 94 -5.62 8.04 10.00
N PRO A 95 -5.58 7.09 9.04
CA PRO A 95 -4.49 7.06 8.08
C PRO A 95 -4.54 8.29 7.19
N ILE A 96 -3.36 8.80 6.77
CA ILE A 96 -3.31 9.90 5.81
C ILE A 96 -3.96 9.54 4.48
N ARG A 97 -3.93 8.24 4.16
CA ARG A 97 -4.45 7.65 2.94
C ARG A 97 -4.85 6.20 3.21
N LEU A 98 -6.07 5.87 2.85
CA LEU A 98 -6.52 4.51 2.63
C LEU A 98 -6.43 4.25 1.12
N LYS A 99 -5.49 3.39 0.72
CA LYS A 99 -5.32 2.98 -0.67
C LYS A 99 -6.02 1.66 -0.92
N VAL A 100 -7.04 1.70 -1.77
CA VAL A 100 -7.86 0.54 -2.12
C VAL A 100 -7.41 0.01 -3.48
N LEU A 101 -6.97 -1.23 -3.51
CA LEU A 101 -6.48 -1.93 -4.69
C LEU A 101 -7.57 -2.91 -5.14
N GLU A 102 -8.13 -2.67 -6.31
CA GLU A 102 -9.19 -3.51 -6.88
C GLU A 102 -8.64 -4.89 -7.30
N CYS A 103 -9.30 -5.99 -6.94
CA CYS A 103 -8.95 -7.31 -7.51
C CYS A 103 -9.48 -7.46 -8.94
N LEU A 104 -8.68 -8.06 -9.84
CA LEU A 104 -8.93 -8.16 -11.29
C LEU A 104 -10.25 -8.80 -11.71
N LEU A 105 -10.88 -9.60 -10.86
CA LEU A 105 -11.96 -10.52 -11.24
C LEU A 105 -13.34 -10.15 -10.69
N ILE A 106 -13.47 -9.05 -9.93
CA ILE A 106 -14.69 -8.70 -9.17
C ILE A 106 -15.07 -7.22 -9.34
N ASN A 107 -15.30 -6.80 -10.58
CA ASN A 107 -15.46 -5.38 -10.91
C ASN A 107 -16.70 -4.74 -10.28
N GLU A 108 -17.83 -5.45 -10.18
CA GLU A 108 -19.07 -4.90 -9.60
C GLU A 108 -18.94 -4.75 -8.08
N GLU A 109 -18.36 -5.75 -7.42
CA GLU A 109 -18.10 -5.76 -5.99
C GLU A 109 -17.08 -4.67 -5.59
N ASN A 110 -16.05 -4.46 -6.41
CA ASN A 110 -15.10 -3.35 -6.22
C ASN A 110 -15.81 -1.99 -6.28
N ALA A 111 -16.73 -1.82 -7.23
CA ALA A 111 -17.48 -0.56 -7.39
C ALA A 111 -18.41 -0.31 -6.21
N GLU A 112 -19.08 -1.34 -5.70
CA GLU A 112 -19.91 -1.29 -4.48
C GLU A 112 -19.08 -0.85 -3.27
N PHE A 113 -17.93 -1.49 -3.03
CA PHE A 113 -17.03 -1.13 -1.94
C PHE A 113 -16.56 0.33 -2.06
N CYS A 114 -16.19 0.77 -3.26
CA CYS A 114 -15.76 2.15 -3.49
C CYS A 114 -16.90 3.15 -3.23
N GLN A 115 -18.11 2.85 -3.68
CA GLN A 115 -19.27 3.72 -3.47
C GLN A 115 -19.61 3.87 -1.99
N HIS A 116 -19.50 2.78 -1.22
CA HIS A 116 -19.76 2.78 0.23
C HIS A 116 -18.75 3.65 0.98
N HIS A 117 -17.48 3.64 0.58
CA HIS A 117 -16.38 4.28 1.33
C HIS A 117 -15.86 5.61 0.78
N GLN A 118 -16.37 6.09 -0.37
CA GLN A 118 -15.94 7.36 -0.99
C GLN A 118 -16.11 8.60 -0.10
N HIS A 119 -16.91 8.50 0.96
CA HIS A 119 -17.14 9.57 1.92
C HIS A 119 -15.93 9.81 2.85
N LEU A 120 -15.03 8.82 2.98
CA LEU A 120 -13.79 8.94 3.75
C LEU A 120 -12.78 9.83 3.02
N LYS A 121 -12.37 10.94 3.64
CA LYS A 121 -11.45 11.92 3.02
C LYS A 121 -10.10 11.33 2.58
N CYS A 122 -9.64 10.30 3.28
CA CYS A 122 -8.36 9.63 3.00
C CYS A 122 -8.48 8.53 1.94
N PHE A 123 -9.69 8.24 1.44
CA PHE A 123 -9.96 7.16 0.51
C PHE A 123 -9.41 7.45 -0.89
N VAL A 124 -8.64 6.50 -1.43
CA VAL A 124 -8.18 6.51 -2.81
C VAL A 124 -8.27 5.11 -3.39
N SER A 125 -9.16 4.94 -4.37
CA SER A 125 -9.24 3.73 -5.17
C SER A 125 -8.24 3.77 -6.33
N GLU A 126 -7.57 2.64 -6.57
CA GLU A 126 -6.81 2.40 -7.78
C GLU A 126 -7.37 1.18 -8.50
N SER A 127 -7.93 1.43 -9.69
CA SER A 127 -8.39 0.35 -10.55
C SER A 127 -7.23 -0.45 -11.11
N ASN A 128 -7.50 -1.69 -11.48
CA ASN A 128 -6.51 -2.55 -12.12
C ASN A 128 -5.90 -1.94 -13.38
N ILE A 129 -6.70 -1.21 -14.15
CA ILE A 129 -6.22 -0.48 -15.34
C ILE A 129 -5.22 0.59 -14.92
N ALA A 130 -5.53 1.35 -13.87
CA ALA A 130 -4.65 2.36 -13.33
C ALA A 130 -3.36 1.74 -12.75
N MET A 131 -3.40 0.56 -12.12
CA MET A 131 -2.22 -0.05 -11.50
C MET A 131 -1.25 -0.71 -12.48
N ARG A 132 -1.74 -1.29 -13.59
CA ARG A 132 -0.96 -2.25 -14.38
C ARG A 132 0.36 -1.71 -14.92
N ASN A 133 0.39 -0.48 -15.45
CA ASN A 133 1.59 0.07 -16.12
C ASN A 133 2.12 1.34 -15.48
N SER A 134 1.53 1.79 -14.37
CA SER A 134 1.83 3.09 -13.77
C SER A 134 2.82 3.01 -12.61
N TYR A 135 3.47 1.86 -12.42
CA TYR A 135 4.53 1.67 -11.45
C TYR A 135 5.81 1.26 -12.14
N LEU A 136 6.91 1.88 -11.73
CA LEU A 136 8.23 1.30 -11.94
C LEU A 136 8.50 0.31 -10.81
N ILE A 137 8.48 -0.98 -11.15
CA ILE A 137 8.74 -2.06 -10.20
C ILE A 137 10.11 -2.65 -10.52
N LEU A 138 11.04 -2.56 -9.58
CA LEU A 138 12.30 -3.29 -9.61
C LEU A 138 12.16 -4.56 -8.78
N ASP A 139 12.60 -5.69 -9.34
CA ASP A 139 12.69 -6.95 -8.63
C ASP A 139 13.96 -7.06 -7.76
N GLU A 140 14.14 -8.20 -7.10
CA GLU A 140 15.28 -8.51 -6.23
C GLU A 140 16.64 -8.54 -6.96
N HIS A 141 16.63 -8.62 -8.29
CA HIS A 141 17.82 -8.58 -9.15
C HIS A 141 18.00 -7.21 -9.82
N MET A 142 17.25 -6.20 -9.37
CA MET A 142 17.26 -4.83 -9.89
C MET A 142 16.89 -4.77 -11.39
N ARG A 143 15.90 -5.57 -11.80
CA ARG A 143 15.31 -5.56 -13.14
C ARG A 143 13.92 -4.93 -13.08
N PHE A 144 13.60 -4.07 -14.05
CA PHE A 144 12.23 -3.59 -14.22
C PHE A 144 11.29 -4.72 -14.67
N LEU A 145 10.06 -4.71 -14.13
CA LEU A 145 8.95 -5.57 -14.53
C LEU A 145 8.02 -4.86 -15.52
N ASP A 146 7.84 -5.43 -16.71
CA ASP A 146 6.84 -5.02 -17.69
C ASP A 146 5.55 -5.82 -17.51
N CYS A 147 4.47 -5.12 -17.18
CA CYS A 147 3.16 -5.68 -16.87
C CYS A 147 2.13 -5.53 -18.00
N ARG A 148 2.51 -4.97 -19.16
CA ARG A 148 1.56 -4.60 -20.24
C ARG A 148 0.78 -5.77 -20.80
N ASN A 149 1.37 -6.96 -20.82
CA ASN A 149 0.76 -8.18 -21.37
C ASN A 149 0.09 -9.07 -20.31
N GLY A 150 -0.03 -8.60 -19.06
CA GLY A 150 -0.63 -9.39 -17.97
C GLY A 150 0.31 -10.47 -17.44
N ARG A 151 1.56 -10.41 -17.90
CA ARG A 151 2.73 -11.14 -17.41
C ARG A 151 3.68 -10.15 -16.77
N LYS A 152 4.65 -10.63 -16.00
CA LYS A 152 5.76 -9.82 -15.46
C LYS A 152 7.00 -10.12 -16.28
N ASP A 153 7.12 -9.48 -17.44
CA ASP A 153 8.27 -9.67 -18.32
C ASP A 153 9.46 -8.86 -17.79
N LEU A 154 10.66 -9.44 -17.81
CA LEU A 154 11.84 -8.88 -17.14
C LEU A 154 12.72 -8.10 -18.12
N SER A 155 13.10 -6.89 -17.73
CA SER A 155 14.24 -6.18 -18.35
C SER A 155 15.59 -6.76 -17.92
N PRO A 156 16.71 -6.41 -18.59
CA PRO A 156 18.05 -6.63 -18.04
C PRO A 156 18.25 -5.85 -16.73
N SER A 157 19.20 -6.27 -15.88
CA SER A 157 19.46 -5.58 -14.62
C SER A 157 20.02 -4.17 -14.86
N ILE A 158 19.57 -3.19 -14.08
CA ILE A 158 20.17 -1.85 -14.09
C ILE A 158 21.67 -1.89 -13.73
N LEU A 159 22.12 -2.93 -13.04
CA LEU A 159 23.52 -3.14 -12.67
C LEU A 159 24.38 -3.57 -13.87
N ASP A 160 23.76 -4.17 -14.89
CA ASP A 160 24.45 -4.68 -16.08
C ASP A 160 24.41 -3.67 -17.23
N VAL A 161 23.27 -3.02 -17.45
CA VAL A 161 23.04 -2.16 -18.64
C VAL A 161 22.78 -0.69 -18.30
N GLY A 162 22.75 -0.33 -17.01
CA GLY A 162 22.37 1.00 -16.56
C GLY A 162 20.85 1.24 -16.55
N VAL A 163 20.44 2.32 -15.86
CA VAL A 163 19.01 2.63 -15.63
C VAL A 163 18.27 2.92 -16.94
N GLU A 164 18.83 3.76 -17.80
CA GLU A 164 18.17 4.21 -19.04
C GLU A 164 17.84 3.04 -19.97
N ALA A 165 18.81 2.14 -20.21
CA ALA A 165 18.62 0.99 -21.09
C ALA A 165 17.59 -0.01 -20.53
N ALA A 166 17.59 -0.25 -19.21
CA ALA A 166 16.62 -1.12 -18.57
C ALA A 166 15.21 -0.47 -18.53
N LEU A 167 15.12 0.84 -18.25
CA LEU A 167 13.87 1.58 -18.16
C LEU A 167 13.10 1.57 -19.48
N ASN A 168 13.79 1.65 -20.61
CA ASN A 168 13.20 1.51 -21.95
C ASN A 168 12.49 0.15 -22.18
N ARG A 169 12.71 -0.83 -21.31
CA ARG A 169 12.07 -2.15 -21.32
C ARG A 169 11.03 -2.36 -20.20
N SER A 170 10.77 -1.34 -19.37
CA SER A 170 9.87 -1.43 -18.21
C SER A 170 8.38 -1.45 -18.56
N GLY A 171 7.98 -0.96 -19.74
CA GLY A 171 6.57 -0.82 -20.09
C GLY A 171 5.82 0.25 -19.28
N PHE A 172 6.53 1.14 -18.59
CA PHE A 172 5.98 2.20 -17.76
C PHE A 172 5.18 3.24 -18.55
N ASP A 173 4.00 3.58 -18.03
CA ASP A 173 3.09 4.59 -18.53
C ASP A 173 3.08 5.79 -17.55
N GLU A 174 3.86 6.81 -17.91
CA GLU A 174 4.01 8.03 -17.11
C GLU A 174 2.70 8.82 -17.02
N GLU A 175 1.90 8.86 -18.09
CA GLU A 175 0.62 9.59 -18.06
C GLU A 175 -0.35 8.97 -17.05
N VAL A 176 -0.44 7.64 -17.02
CA VAL A 176 -1.31 6.94 -16.07
C VAL A 176 -0.79 7.11 -14.64
N PHE A 177 0.53 7.16 -14.43
CA PHE A 177 1.11 7.46 -13.11
C PHE A 177 0.64 8.81 -12.56
N PHE A 178 0.66 9.87 -13.36
CA PHE A 178 0.17 11.17 -12.91
C PHE A 178 -1.34 11.20 -12.74
N LYS A 179 -2.11 10.57 -13.66
CA LYS A 179 -3.58 10.52 -13.59
C LYS A 179 -4.13 9.84 -12.34
N ARG A 180 -3.38 8.92 -11.71
CA ARG A 180 -3.81 8.21 -10.48
C ARG A 180 -3.33 8.84 -9.18
N ASP A 181 -2.95 10.12 -9.20
CA ASP A 181 -2.29 10.80 -8.08
C ASP A 181 -1.04 10.04 -7.60
N GLY A 182 -0.23 9.55 -8.56
CA GLY A 182 1.06 8.96 -8.26
C GLY A 182 1.92 9.94 -7.47
N GLN A 183 1.96 11.19 -7.91
CA GLN A 183 2.60 12.32 -7.23
C GLN A 183 1.66 13.00 -6.23
N TYR A 184 2.00 12.94 -4.94
CA TYR A 184 1.32 13.65 -3.86
C TYR A 184 2.34 14.17 -2.85
N LYS A 185 1.89 14.83 -1.78
CA LYS A 185 2.80 15.26 -0.70
C LYS A 185 3.35 14.03 0.01
N TRP A 186 4.60 13.71 -0.31
CA TRP A 186 5.26 12.47 0.07
C TRP A 186 6.21 12.59 1.28
N THR A 187 6.56 13.82 1.69
CA THR A 187 7.59 14.09 2.71
C THR A 187 6.96 14.46 4.04
N LYS A 188 7.49 13.93 5.15
CA LYS A 188 7.02 14.29 6.50
C LYS A 188 7.32 15.73 6.91
N ASP A 189 8.38 16.34 6.36
CA ASP A 189 8.82 17.70 6.73
C ASP A 189 7.81 18.82 6.35
N ILE A 190 6.81 18.51 5.53
CA ILE A 190 5.81 19.46 5.01
C ILE A 190 4.41 19.15 5.57
N ILE A 191 4.29 18.10 6.39
CA ILE A 191 3.03 17.69 7.01
C ILE A 191 3.13 18.10 8.49
N ASP A 192 2.31 19.06 8.92
CA ASP A 192 2.18 19.34 10.35
C ASP A 192 1.47 18.16 10.98
N LEU A 193 2.20 17.33 11.72
CA LEU A 193 1.67 16.16 12.39
C LEU A 193 0.71 16.50 13.54
N ASN A 194 0.59 17.77 13.95
CA ASN A 194 -0.40 18.22 14.94
C ASN A 194 -1.74 18.62 14.31
N ASP A 195 -1.81 18.73 12.98
CA ASP A 195 -3.06 18.82 12.24
C ASP A 195 -3.70 17.42 12.01
N TRP A 196 -3.15 16.37 12.65
CA TRP A 196 -3.55 14.95 12.56
C TRP A 196 -3.79 14.32 13.93
#